data_AF-A0A0N1BN66-F1
#
_entry.id   AF-A0A0N1BN66-F1
#
_cell.length_a   1.000
_cell.length_b   1.000
_cell.length_c   1.000
_cell.angle_alpha   90.00
_cell.angle_beta   90.00
_cell.angle_gamma   90.00
#
_symmetry.space_group_name_H-M   'P 1'
#
loop_
_entity.id
_entity.type
_entity.pdbx_description
1 polymer ?
#
loop_
_entity_poly.entity_id
_entity_poly.type
_entity_poly.pdbx_seq_one_letter_code
_entity_poly.pdbx_strand_id
1 'polypeptide(L)'
;MATPFETTVSATEFKAKCLELMDAGASRKLDRIHVTKRGKPFVTLTVVTDDAPLAADALFGCMKGQTNIPEDFDWEASPYSEADLDEMDRRFAEKFAHLL
;
A
#
# COMPACT_ATOMS: atom_id res chain seq x y z
N MET A 1 14.91 0.28 9.77
CA MET A 1 14.67 -0.10 8.37
C MET A 1 16.03 -0.18 7.69
N ALA A 2 16.50 -1.38 7.33
CA ALA A 2 17.76 -1.52 6.61
C ALA A 2 17.59 -0.92 5.20
N THR A 3 18.56 -0.13 4.74
CA THR A 3 18.55 0.42 3.38
C THR A 3 18.68 -0.76 2.41
N PRO A 4 17.72 -0.96 1.48
CA PRO A 4 17.82 -2.06 0.54
C PRO A 4 19.06 -1.89 -0.35
N PHE A 5 19.78 -2.98 -0.60
CA PHE A 5 20.90 -2.99 -1.53
C PHE A 5 20.31 -3.03 -2.95
N GLU A 6 20.20 -1.86 -3.59
CA GLU A 6 19.60 -1.72 -4.92
C GLU A 6 20.66 -1.45 -5.99
N THR A 7 20.43 -1.95 -7.21
CA THR A 7 21.27 -1.65 -8.38
C THR A 7 20.44 -1.37 -9.63
N THR A 8 21.02 -0.63 -10.58
CA THR A 8 20.40 -0.32 -11.87
C THR A 8 21.32 -0.75 -13.00
N VAL A 9 20.80 -1.55 -13.94
CA VAL A 9 21.56 -2.09 -15.07
C VAL A 9 20.81 -1.89 -16.38
N SER A 10 21.51 -1.90 -17.51
CA SER A 10 20.85 -1.92 -18.83
C SER A 10 20.28 -3.31 -19.14
N ALA A 11 19.30 -3.40 -20.04
CA ALA A 11 18.78 -4.69 -20.51
C ALA A 11 19.87 -5.58 -21.13
N THR A 12 20.86 -4.98 -21.80
CA THR A 12 22.00 -5.70 -22.38
C THR A 12 22.90 -6.27 -21.28
N GLU A 13 23.20 -5.47 -20.25
CA GLU A 13 24.01 -5.91 -19.12
C GLU A 13 23.29 -6.97 -18.28
N PHE A 14 21.99 -6.78 -18.03
CA PHE A 14 21.16 -7.78 -17.38
C PHE A 14 21.19 -9.11 -18.14
N LYS A 15 21.04 -9.09 -19.47
CA LYS A 15 21.11 -10.32 -20.28
C LYS A 15 22.48 -11.00 -20.20
N ALA A 16 23.56 -10.24 -20.07
CA ALA A 16 24.90 -10.77 -19.97
C ALA A 16 25.24 -11.34 -18.58
N LYS A 17 24.67 -10.76 -17.51
CA LYS A 17 25.02 -11.07 -16.11
C LYS A 17 23.85 -11.61 -15.27
N CYS A 18 22.77 -12.10 -15.90
CA CYS A 18 21.53 -12.42 -15.18
C CYS A 18 21.75 -13.46 -14.08
N LEU A 19 22.56 -14.50 -14.33
CA LEU A 19 22.86 -15.53 -13.34
C LEU A 19 23.62 -14.96 -12.13
N GLU A 20 24.69 -14.19 -12.38
CA GLU A 20 25.48 -13.54 -11.32
C GLU A 20 24.63 -12.60 -10.46
N LEU A 21 23.74 -11.82 -11.09
CA LEU A 21 22.83 -10.92 -10.40
C LEU A 21 21.78 -11.68 -9.58
N MET A 22 21.27 -12.82 -10.08
CA MET A 22 20.36 -13.68 -9.32
C MET A 22 21.08 -14.37 -8.14
N ASP A 23 22.33 -14.80 -8.32
CA ASP A 23 23.16 -15.38 -7.25
C ASP A 23 23.49 -14.34 -6.17
N ALA A 24 23.75 -13.09 -6.57
CA ALA A 24 23.88 -11.97 -5.64
C ALA A 24 22.59 -11.73 -4.84
N GLY A 25 21.43 -11.89 -5.49
CA GLY A 25 20.13 -11.86 -4.84
C GLY A 25 19.92 -13.01 -3.85
N ALA A 26 20.20 -14.25 -4.27
CA ALA A 26 20.11 -15.44 -3.42
C ALA A 26 21.02 -15.36 -2.18
N SER A 27 22.20 -14.73 -2.33
CA SER A 27 23.14 -14.49 -1.23
C SER A 27 22.81 -13.26 -0.38
N ARG A 28 21.65 -12.61 -0.57
CA ARG A 28 21.19 -11.41 0.17
C ARG A 28 22.17 -10.23 0.11
N LYS A 29 22.95 -10.13 -0.97
CA LYS A 29 23.84 -8.98 -1.23
C LYS A 29 23.17 -7.90 -2.08
N LEU A 30 21.98 -8.20 -2.59
CA LEU A 30 21.21 -7.35 -3.49
C LEU A 30 19.73 -7.66 -3.31
N ASP A 31 18.93 -6.66 -3.00
CA ASP A 31 17.50 -6.83 -2.74
C ASP A 31 16.65 -6.54 -3.99
N ARG A 32 17.14 -5.62 -4.84
CA ARG A 32 16.40 -5.13 -6.00
C ARG A 32 17.31 -4.77 -7.17
N ILE A 33 16.87 -5.12 -8.38
CA ILE A 33 17.52 -4.78 -9.65
C ILE A 33 16.53 -4.00 -10.52
N HIS A 34 16.88 -2.79 -10.91
CA HIS A 34 16.17 -2.04 -11.95
C HIS A 34 16.82 -2.28 -13.30
N VAL A 35 16.07 -2.86 -14.23
CA VAL A 35 16.51 -3.10 -15.61
C VAL A 35 16.00 -1.96 -16.49
N THR A 36 16.93 -1.27 -17.13
CA THR A 36 16.64 -0.12 -17.99
C THR A 36 16.68 -0.49 -19.47
N LYS A 37 15.83 0.17 -20.26
CA LYS A 37 15.86 0.12 -21.72
C LYS A 37 15.94 1.55 -22.23
N ARG A 38 16.98 1.89 -22.99
CA ARG A 38 17.26 3.27 -23.46
C ARG A 38 17.33 4.29 -22.29
N GLY A 39 17.99 3.90 -21.20
CA GLY A 39 18.19 4.76 -20.02
C GLY A 39 16.97 4.93 -19.10
N LYS A 40 15.82 4.34 -19.43
CA LYS A 40 14.62 4.39 -18.60
C LYS A 40 14.36 3.04 -17.93
N PRO A 41 14.09 2.99 -16.61
CA PRO A 41 13.64 1.76 -15.95
C PRO A 41 12.43 1.17 -16.67
N PHE A 42 12.50 -0.11 -16.99
CA PHE A 42 11.47 -0.83 -17.74
C PHE A 42 10.90 -2.01 -16.94
N VAL A 43 11.74 -2.70 -16.16
CA VAL A 43 11.35 -3.81 -15.27
C VAL A 43 12.16 -3.73 -13.99
N THR A 44 11.56 -4.16 -12.88
CA THR A 44 12.25 -4.35 -11.60
C THR A 44 12.19 -5.82 -11.21
N LEU A 45 13.32 -6.40 -10.84
CA LEU A 45 13.40 -7.72 -10.22
C LEU A 45 13.66 -7.53 -8.72
N THR A 46 12.97 -8.31 -7.91
CA THR A 46 13.15 -8.30 -6.45
C THR A 46 13.45 -9.72 -6.03
N VAL A 47 14.35 -9.90 -5.05
CA VAL A 47 14.64 -11.22 -4.50
C VAL A 47 13.38 -11.79 -3.87
N VAL A 48 13.14 -13.08 -4.08
CA VAL A 48 12.10 -13.82 -3.36
C VAL A 48 12.58 -13.95 -1.92
N THR A 49 11.97 -13.19 -1.02
CA THR A 49 12.14 -13.40 0.41
C THR A 49 11.10 -14.42 0.87
N ASP A 50 11.53 -15.47 1.55
CA ASP A 50 10.61 -16.38 2.27
C ASP A 50 9.85 -15.64 3.40
N ASP A 51 10.27 -14.40 3.70
CA ASP A 51 9.59 -13.45 4.55
C ASP A 51 9.03 -12.28 3.72
N ALA A 52 7.79 -12.44 3.29
CA ALA A 52 6.78 -11.53 3.77
C ALA A 52 5.57 -12.40 4.16
N PRO A 53 5.46 -12.83 5.43
CA PRO A 53 4.11 -12.85 5.98
C PRO A 53 3.55 -11.46 5.65
N LEU A 54 2.37 -11.40 5.01
CA LEU A 54 1.51 -10.23 5.13
C LEU A 54 1.63 -9.83 6.59
N ALA A 55 2.24 -8.67 6.86
CA ALA A 55 2.37 -8.22 8.23
C ALA A 55 0.95 -8.31 8.84
N ALA A 56 0.86 -8.66 10.13
CA ALA A 56 -0.43 -9.00 10.76
C ALA A 56 -1.51 -7.90 10.63
N ASP A 57 -1.12 -6.71 10.16
CA ASP A 57 -1.88 -5.52 9.80
C ASP A 57 -2.49 -5.51 8.38
N ALA A 58 -2.16 -6.47 7.50
CA ALA A 58 -2.51 -6.45 6.08
C ALA A 58 -3.66 -7.39 5.65
N LEU A 59 -4.32 -8.12 6.55
CA LEU A 59 -5.45 -9.00 6.22
C LEU A 59 -6.62 -8.79 7.19
N PHE A 60 -7.84 -8.77 6.63
CA PHE A 60 -9.14 -8.54 7.26
C PHE A 60 -9.20 -8.87 8.77
N GLY A 61 -9.58 -7.88 9.59
CA GLY A 61 -9.64 -8.04 11.05
C GLY A 61 -8.38 -7.63 11.80
N CYS A 62 -7.50 -6.80 11.22
CA CYS A 62 -6.34 -6.22 11.90
C CYS A 62 -6.69 -5.42 13.17
N MET A 63 -7.94 -4.94 13.29
CA MET A 63 -8.49 -4.29 14.48
C MET A 63 -9.39 -5.21 15.34
N LYS A 64 -9.46 -6.51 15.03
CA LYS A 64 -10.30 -7.46 15.78
C LYS A 64 -9.85 -7.51 17.25
N GLY A 65 -10.78 -7.26 18.16
CA GLY A 65 -10.52 -7.25 19.60
C GLY A 65 -9.79 -6.00 20.10
N GLN A 66 -9.54 -5.01 19.23
CA GLN A 66 -9.01 -3.70 19.63
C GLN A 66 -10.12 -2.67 19.88
N THR A 67 -11.35 -2.94 19.43
CA THR A 67 -12.52 -2.11 19.72
C THR A 67 -13.27 -2.67 20.91
N ASN A 68 -13.55 -1.81 21.89
CA ASN A 68 -14.48 -2.10 22.97
C ASN A 68 -15.75 -1.28 22.74
N ILE A 69 -16.91 -1.93 22.72
CA ILE A 69 -18.21 -1.28 22.57
C ILE A 69 -18.89 -1.33 23.95
N PRO A 70 -19.21 -0.18 24.56
CA PRO A 70 -19.93 -0.13 25.82
C PRO A 70 -21.25 -0.91 25.74
N GLU A 71 -21.66 -1.56 26.84
CA GLU A 71 -22.90 -2.37 26.87
C GLU A 71 -24.16 -1.52 26.64
N ASP A 72 -24.10 -0.24 26.96
CA ASP A 72 -25.17 0.74 26.83
C ASP A 72 -25.09 1.56 25.54
N PHE A 73 -24.27 1.14 24.58
CA PHE A 73 -24.14 1.85 23.31
C PHE A 73 -25.43 1.70 22.48
N ASP A 74 -26.09 2.83 22.26
CA ASP A 74 -27.26 2.92 21.40
C ASP A 74 -26.84 3.01 19.93
N TRP A 75 -27.20 1.98 19.16
CA TRP A 75 -26.91 1.88 17.73
C TRP A 75 -27.87 2.68 16.85
N GLU A 76 -29.05 3.01 17.39
CA GLU A 76 -30.12 3.69 16.66
C GLU A 76 -30.11 5.19 16.95
N ALA A 77 -29.45 5.61 18.02
CA ALA A 77 -29.21 7.02 18.31
C ALA A 77 -28.37 7.66 17.19
N SER A 78 -28.96 8.70 16.58
CA SER A 78 -28.20 9.61 15.74
C SER A 78 -27.13 10.31 16.58
N PRO A 79 -25.85 10.29 16.18
CA PRO A 79 -24.83 11.09 16.83
C PRO A 79 -24.94 12.59 16.49
N TYR A 80 -25.85 12.96 15.59
CA TYR A 80 -26.09 14.32 15.12
C TYR A 80 -27.43 14.84 15.60
N SER A 81 -27.46 16.12 15.97
CA SER A 81 -28.71 16.82 16.30
C SER A 81 -29.52 17.14 15.04
N GLU A 82 -30.81 17.42 15.20
CA GLU A 82 -31.68 17.84 14.09
C GLU A 82 -31.12 19.09 13.36
N ALA A 83 -30.58 20.05 14.11
CA ALA A 83 -29.96 21.23 13.52
C ALA A 83 -28.70 20.90 12.69
N ASP A 84 -27.92 19.89 13.10
CA ASP A 84 -26.75 19.43 12.33
C ASP A 84 -27.18 18.76 11.02
N LEU A 85 -28.26 17.96 11.06
CA LEU A 85 -28.84 17.31 9.89
C LEU A 85 -29.40 18.33 8.90
N ASP A 86 -30.13 19.34 9.38
CA ASP A 86 -30.65 20.44 8.57
C ASP A 86 -29.52 21.25 7.89
N GLU A 87 -28.40 21.49 8.59
CA GLU A 87 -27.23 22.12 7.99
C GLU A 87 -26.58 21.23 6.92
N MET A 88 -26.46 19.92 7.16
CA MET A 88 -25.91 18.97 6.19
C MET A 88 -26.77 18.90 4.92
N ASP A 89 -28.10 18.85 5.06
CA ASP A 89 -29.03 18.80 3.94
C ASP A 89 -28.97 20.08 3.11
N ARG A 90 -28.92 21.24 3.77
CA ARG A 90 -28.73 22.53 3.08
C ARG A 90 -27.40 22.57 2.32
N ARG A 91 -26.31 22.12 2.93
CA ARG A 91 -24.98 22.06 2.28
C ARG A 91 -24.97 21.09 1.11
N PHE A 92 -25.65 19.95 1.22
CA PHE A 92 -25.79 19.00 0.13
C PHE A 92 -26.58 19.64 -1.01
N ALA A 93 -27.74 20.22 -0.73
CA ALA A 93 -28.57 20.90 -1.72
C ALA A 93 -27.80 22.02 -2.45
N GLU A 94 -27.10 22.90 -1.73
CA GLU A 94 -26.27 23.96 -2.32
C GLU A 94 -25.16 23.39 -3.21
N LYS A 95 -24.49 22.32 -2.75
CA LYS A 95 -23.38 21.71 -3.48
C LYS A 95 -23.83 20.98 -4.74
N PHE A 96 -25.04 20.44 -4.78
CA PHE A 96 -25.56 19.68 -5.93
C PHE A 96 -26.58 20.45 -6.78
N ALA A 97 -26.97 21.67 -6.40
CA ALA A 97 -27.92 22.51 -7.13
C ALA A 97 -27.51 22.86 -8.57
N HIS A 98 -26.23 22.72 -8.93
CA HIS A 98 -25.72 22.99 -10.27
C HIS A 98 -25.79 21.76 -11.22
N LEU A 99 -26.27 20.61 -10.74
CA LEU A 99 -26.34 19.34 -11.48
C LEU A 99 -27.78 18.96 -11.90
N LEU A 100 -28.77 19.81 -11.62
CA LEU A 100 -30.18 19.69 -12.02
C LEU A 100 -30.58 20.92 -12.84
#